data_AF-A0A538CZD0-F1
#
_entry.id   AF-A0A538CZD0-F1
#
_cell.length_a   1.000
_cell.length_b   1.000
_cell.length_c   1.000
_cell.angle_alpha   90.00
_cell.angle_beta   90.00
_cell.angle_gamma   90.00
#
_symmetry.space_group_name_H-M   'P 1'
#
loop_
_entity.id
_entity.type
_entity.pdbx_description
1 polymer ?
#
loop_
_entity_poly.entity_id
_entity_poly.type
_entity_poly.pdbx_seq_one_letter_code
_entity_poly.pdbx_strand_id
1 'polypeptide(L)'
;MTATRGRTRKSHVKVRGSRIAFRFRAKHRIWVRTAVVDSELAQAMRELLETRGGRLFRYRLDDEIYNLTARRLNDYIAEFMGEEFTAKDFRTWGGTLIAAVALAERPPVKTETEAKRTVAAVMRTVGERLGNTPAVARASYVSPAVVDQYLDGRTLDDFRPRHLRIVRARETGLDLEEQALVSLLRSWRIRSARKAA
;
A
#
# COMPACT_ATOMS: atom_id res chain seq x y z
N MET A 1 8.94 15.73 16.30
CA MET A 1 8.94 14.28 16.62
C MET A 1 9.74 13.52 15.56
N THR A 2 10.87 12.96 15.97
CA THR A 2 11.90 12.33 15.13
C THR A 2 11.46 10.95 14.64
N ALA A 3 11.08 10.84 13.37
CA ALA A 3 10.96 9.55 12.69
C ALA A 3 12.34 8.88 12.64
N THR A 4 12.46 7.69 13.22
CA THR A 4 13.67 6.86 13.10
C THR A 4 13.91 6.57 11.61
N ARG A 5 14.91 7.24 11.01
CA ARG A 5 15.26 7.16 9.59
C ARG A 5 15.61 5.70 9.21
N GLY A 6 14.64 4.98 8.66
CA GLY A 6 14.86 3.71 7.97
C GLY A 6 15.70 3.95 6.71
N ARG A 7 17.02 4.07 6.86
CA ARG A 7 17.94 4.14 5.72
C ARG A 7 18.21 2.74 5.23
N THR A 8 17.55 2.33 4.15
CA THR A 8 17.78 1.03 3.52
C THR A 8 19.24 0.92 3.08
N ARG A 9 19.92 -0.12 3.57
CA ARG A 9 21.30 -0.46 3.23
C ARG A 9 21.31 -1.62 2.25
N LYS A 10 22.43 -1.76 1.54
CA LYS A 10 22.63 -2.89 0.62
C LYS A 10 22.50 -4.24 1.29
N SER A 11 23.03 -4.36 2.52
CA SER A 11 22.91 -5.58 3.34
C SER A 11 21.48 -5.95 3.72
N HIS A 12 20.50 -5.05 3.52
CA HIS A 12 19.09 -5.33 3.76
C HIS A 12 18.40 -5.98 2.56
N VAL A 13 19.07 -6.10 1.41
CA VAL A 13 18.45 -6.55 0.16
C VAL A 13 19.21 -7.73 -0.44
N LYS A 14 18.45 -8.69 -0.95
CA LYS A 14 18.96 -9.83 -1.69
C LYS A 14 18.16 -10.00 -2.97
N VAL A 15 18.85 -10.09 -4.11
CA VAL A 15 18.23 -10.33 -5.43
C VAL A 15 18.58 -11.74 -5.88
N ARG A 16 17.58 -12.52 -6.33
CA ARG A 16 17.74 -13.88 -6.91
C ARG A 16 16.76 -14.03 -8.07
N GLY A 17 17.27 -14.16 -9.30
CA GLY A 17 16.40 -14.09 -10.49
C GLY A 17 15.59 -12.79 -10.47
N SER A 18 14.29 -12.86 -10.74
CA SER A 18 13.35 -11.73 -10.63
C SER A 18 12.91 -11.40 -9.20
N ARG A 19 13.33 -12.17 -8.18
CA ARG A 19 12.90 -11.96 -6.79
C ARG A 19 13.86 -11.02 -6.05
N ILE A 20 13.31 -9.93 -5.51
CA ILE A 20 13.96 -8.98 -4.61
C ILE A 20 13.42 -9.22 -3.21
N ALA A 21 14.29 -9.51 -2.24
CA ALA A 21 13.92 -9.70 -0.85
C ALA A 21 14.53 -8.62 0.03
N PHE A 22 13.69 -7.92 0.81
CA PHE A 22 14.07 -6.96 1.83
C PHE A 22 13.99 -7.59 3.21
N ARG A 23 15.04 -7.41 4.01
CA ARG A 23 15.09 -7.79 5.43
C ARG A 23 15.80 -6.71 6.25
N PHE A 24 15.06 -5.99 7.07
CA PHE A 24 15.62 -4.95 7.94
C PHE A 24 14.78 -4.72 9.20
N ARG A 25 15.33 -4.00 10.18
CA ARG A 25 14.58 -3.53 11.35
C ARG A 25 14.00 -2.14 11.07
N ALA A 26 12.69 -2.02 11.18
CA ALA A 26 11.98 -0.75 11.06
C ALA A 26 11.88 -0.02 12.40
N LYS A 27 11.05 1.03 12.45
CA LYS A 27 10.69 1.73 13.69
C LYS A 27 10.20 0.72 14.73
N HIS A 28 10.49 0.98 16.01
CA HIS A 28 10.17 0.08 17.12
C HIS A 28 10.85 -1.31 17.03
N ARG A 29 11.94 -1.44 16.26
CA ARG A 29 12.74 -2.67 16.09
C ARG A 29 11.98 -3.86 15.49
N ILE A 30 10.82 -3.61 14.88
CA ILE A 30 10.02 -4.62 14.20
C ILE A 30 10.78 -5.11 12.96
N TRP A 31 10.85 -6.43 12.75
CA TRP A 31 11.43 -7.01 11.55
C TRP A 31 10.49 -6.85 10.35
N VAL A 32 10.98 -6.20 9.30
CA VAL A 32 10.33 -6.19 7.98
C VAL A 32 10.95 -7.28 7.13
N ARG A 33 10.10 -8.13 6.55
CA ARG A 33 10.45 -9.14 5.55
C ARG A 33 9.46 -9.04 4.40
N THR A 34 9.90 -8.49 3.27
CA THR A 34 9.08 -8.30 2.07
C THR A 34 9.82 -8.88 0.88
N ALA A 35 9.08 -9.46 -0.06
CA ALA A 35 9.63 -9.81 -1.36
C ALA A 35 8.76 -9.24 -2.47
N VAL A 36 9.42 -8.79 -3.53
CA VAL A 36 8.81 -8.36 -4.80
C VAL A 36 9.38 -9.27 -5.88
N VAL A 37 8.53 -9.71 -6.81
CA VAL A 37 8.97 -10.49 -7.97
C VAL A 37 8.67 -9.67 -9.21
N ASP A 38 9.72 -9.11 -9.80
CA ASP A 38 9.64 -8.26 -10.97
C ASP A 38 11.02 -8.21 -11.64
N SER A 39 11.10 -8.53 -12.93
CA SER A 39 12.37 -8.62 -13.65
C SER A 39 13.06 -7.27 -13.84
N GLU A 40 12.29 -6.21 -14.08
CA GLU A 40 12.80 -4.86 -14.33
C GLU A 40 13.31 -4.23 -13.04
N LEU A 41 12.50 -4.29 -11.97
CA LEU A 41 12.93 -3.86 -10.64
C LEU A 41 14.11 -4.68 -10.14
N ALA A 42 14.17 -5.99 -10.42
CA ALA A 42 15.30 -6.81 -10.01
C ALA A 42 16.58 -6.39 -10.72
N GLN A 43 16.49 -6.01 -12.00
CA GLN A 43 17.62 -5.47 -12.76
C GLN A 43 18.08 -4.12 -12.20
N ALA A 44 17.16 -3.16 -12.03
CA ALA A 44 17.46 -1.87 -11.42
C ALA A 44 18.06 -2.03 -10.00
N MET A 45 17.59 -3.01 -9.23
CA MET A 45 18.11 -3.30 -7.90
C MET A 45 19.55 -3.83 -7.94
N ARG A 46 19.94 -4.63 -8.95
CA ARG A 46 21.33 -5.07 -9.13
C ARG A 46 22.26 -3.89 -9.39
N GLU A 47 21.85 -2.98 -10.26
CA GLU A 47 22.61 -1.76 -10.55
C GLU A 47 22.80 -0.90 -9.28
N LEU A 48 21.74 -0.71 -8.48
CA LEU A 48 21.85 -0.06 -7.18
C LEU A 48 22.80 -0.80 -6.22
N LEU A 49 22.84 -2.13 -6.24
CA LEU A 49 23.73 -2.94 -5.42
C LEU A 49 25.20 -2.87 -5.86
N GLU A 50 25.51 -2.45 -7.08
CA GLU A 50 26.89 -2.28 -7.58
C GLU A 50 27.51 -0.91 -7.25
N THR A 51 26.68 0.13 -7.06
CA THR A 51 27.16 1.49 -6.76
C THR A 51 28.09 1.59 -5.52
N ARG A 52 29.14 2.43 -5.47
CA ARG A 52 30.09 2.43 -4.31
C ARG A 52 29.46 2.84 -2.97
N GLY A 53 29.60 2.10 -1.87
CA GLY A 53 29.12 2.52 -0.53
C GLY A 53 27.89 1.77 0.00
N GLY A 54 27.51 2.01 1.26
CA GLY A 54 26.59 1.13 2.00
C GLY A 54 25.08 1.43 1.89
N ARG A 55 24.69 2.59 1.36
CA ARG A 55 23.27 2.95 1.16
C ARG A 55 22.76 2.36 -0.15
N LEU A 56 21.51 1.90 -0.13
CA LEU A 56 20.90 1.30 -1.31
C LEU A 56 20.36 2.35 -2.29
N PHE A 57 19.36 3.11 -1.87
CA PHE A 57 18.67 4.06 -2.76
C PHE A 57 19.49 5.32 -2.98
N ARG A 58 20.01 5.43 -4.20
CA ARG A 58 20.84 6.52 -4.68
C ARG A 58 20.54 6.75 -6.15
N TYR A 59 20.80 7.95 -6.62
CA TYR A 59 20.58 8.35 -8.00
C TYR A 59 21.77 9.16 -8.49
N ARG A 60 21.96 9.20 -9.80
CA ARG A 60 23.00 10.00 -10.45
C ARG A 60 22.35 11.24 -11.06
N LEU A 61 22.99 12.39 -10.89
CA LEU A 61 22.63 13.66 -11.53
C LEU A 61 23.94 14.39 -11.86
N ASP A 62 24.13 14.81 -13.10
CA ASP A 62 25.32 15.52 -13.58
C ASP A 62 26.65 14.85 -13.15
N ASP A 63 26.76 13.54 -13.41
CA ASP A 63 27.87 12.65 -13.02
C ASP A 63 28.14 12.48 -11.51
N GLU A 64 27.39 13.17 -10.66
CA GLU A 64 27.46 13.01 -9.21
C GLU A 64 26.45 12.00 -8.67
N ILE A 65 26.81 11.31 -7.58
CA ILE A 65 25.93 10.32 -6.92
C ILE A 65 25.34 10.92 -5.65
N TYR A 66 24.00 11.01 -5.63
CA TYR A 66 23.25 11.52 -4.51
C TYR A 66 22.54 10.41 -3.74
N ASN A 67 22.35 10.64 -2.44
CA ASN A 67 21.48 9.79 -1.64
C ASN A 67 20.03 10.16 -1.85
N LEU A 68 19.17 9.17 -2.11
CA LEU A 68 17.73 9.40 -2.08
C LEU A 68 17.31 9.66 -0.63
N THR A 69 16.68 10.82 -0.40
CA THR A 69 16.16 11.22 0.92
C THR A 69 14.63 11.22 0.88
N ALA A 70 14.00 11.16 2.05
CA ALA A 70 12.54 11.26 2.13
C ALA A 70 12.01 12.58 1.55
N ARG A 71 12.75 13.68 1.74
CA ARG A 71 12.41 14.98 1.12
C ARG A 71 12.42 14.85 -0.40
N ARG A 72 13.55 14.43 -0.98
CA ARG A 72 13.67 14.25 -2.44
C ARG A 72 12.63 13.29 -3.04
N LEU A 73 12.29 12.22 -2.32
CA LEU A 73 11.24 11.31 -2.75
C LEU A 73 9.86 12.01 -2.76
N ASN A 74 9.53 12.80 -1.74
CA ASN A 74 8.28 13.54 -1.73
C ASN A 74 8.27 14.70 -2.73
N ASP A 75 9.41 15.38 -2.95
CA ASP A 75 9.54 16.38 -4.01
C ASP A 75 9.18 15.76 -5.37
N TYR A 76 9.74 14.57 -5.66
CA TYR A 76 9.42 13.81 -6.86
C TYR A 76 7.94 13.40 -6.93
N ILE A 77 7.36 12.90 -5.83
CA ILE A 77 5.94 12.54 -5.82
C ILE A 77 5.05 13.76 -6.09
N ALA A 78 5.34 14.90 -5.47
CA ALA A 78 4.59 16.13 -5.67
C ALA A 78 4.66 16.62 -7.12
N GLU A 79 5.85 16.56 -7.74
CA GLU A 79 6.08 16.95 -9.13
C GLU A 79 5.22 16.14 -10.12
N PHE A 80 5.10 14.83 -9.91
CA PHE A 80 4.42 13.93 -10.87
C PHE A 80 2.97 13.59 -10.51
N MET A 81 2.56 13.73 -9.24
CA MET A 81 1.23 13.36 -8.76
C MET A 81 0.40 14.53 -8.23
N GLY A 82 1.02 15.68 -7.93
CA GLY A 82 0.38 16.83 -7.28
C GLY A 82 0.83 17.02 -5.83
N GLU A 83 0.85 18.27 -5.36
CA GLU A 83 1.34 18.64 -4.03
C GLU A 83 0.52 18.05 -2.87
N GLU A 84 -0.71 17.62 -3.14
CA GLU A 84 -1.56 16.94 -2.17
C GLU A 84 -1.14 15.49 -1.89
N PHE A 85 -0.26 14.91 -2.73
CA PHE A 85 0.22 13.53 -2.59
C PHE A 85 1.62 13.45 -1.99
N THR A 86 1.83 12.40 -1.22
CA THR A 86 3.09 12.09 -0.55
C THR A 86 3.34 10.58 -0.56
N ALA A 87 4.52 10.16 -0.10
CA ALA A 87 4.81 8.74 0.09
C ALA A 87 3.83 8.02 1.05
N LYS A 88 3.13 8.78 1.91
CA LYS A 88 2.12 8.22 2.82
C LYS A 88 0.91 7.69 2.05
N ASP A 89 0.57 8.31 0.93
CA ASP A 89 -0.67 8.02 0.19
C ASP A 89 -0.65 6.64 -0.45
N PHE A 90 0.52 6.15 -0.86
CA PHE A 90 0.69 4.75 -1.27
C PHE A 90 0.35 3.76 -0.14
N ARG A 91 0.65 4.11 1.12
CA ARG A 91 0.35 3.25 2.28
C ARG A 91 -1.11 3.34 2.70
N THR A 92 -1.77 4.48 2.53
CA THR A 92 -3.21 4.63 2.82
C THR A 92 -4.04 3.95 1.72
N TRP A 93 -3.65 4.11 0.45
CA TRP A 93 -4.23 3.38 -0.67
C TRP A 93 -4.08 1.86 -0.48
N GLY A 94 -2.86 1.37 -0.32
CA GLY A 94 -2.59 -0.06 -0.14
C GLY A 94 -3.22 -0.65 1.12
N GLY A 95 -3.22 0.10 2.23
CA GLY A 95 -3.90 -0.32 3.47
C GLY A 95 -5.41 -0.47 3.29
N THR A 96 -6.03 0.47 2.58
CA THR A 96 -7.45 0.44 2.25
C THR A 96 -7.78 -0.72 1.30
N LEU A 97 -6.96 -0.96 0.27
CA LEU A 97 -7.14 -2.07 -0.67
C LEU A 97 -7.04 -3.42 0.03
N ILE A 98 -5.99 -3.63 0.84
CA ILE A 98 -5.83 -4.86 1.65
C ILE A 98 -7.06 -5.08 2.54
N ALA A 99 -7.58 -4.03 3.17
CA ALA A 99 -8.76 -4.14 4.00
C ALA A 99 -10.00 -4.54 3.19
N ALA A 100 -10.20 -3.93 2.03
CA ALA A 100 -11.36 -4.19 1.18
C ALA A 100 -11.38 -5.62 0.64
N VAL A 101 -10.23 -6.09 0.15
CA VAL A 101 -10.05 -7.48 -0.32
C VAL A 101 -10.28 -8.46 0.84
N ALA A 102 -9.62 -8.24 1.99
CA ALA A 102 -9.74 -9.14 3.13
C ALA A 102 -11.13 -9.18 3.77
N LEU A 103 -11.96 -8.15 3.56
CA LEU A 103 -13.37 -8.15 3.96
C LEU A 103 -14.24 -8.89 2.95
N ALA A 104 -13.96 -8.77 1.64
CA ALA A 104 -14.67 -9.50 0.58
C ALA A 104 -14.43 -11.02 0.64
N GLU A 105 -13.22 -11.45 1.03
CA GLU A 105 -12.90 -12.87 1.21
C GLU A 105 -13.59 -13.54 2.41
N ARG A 106 -14.32 -12.79 3.23
CA ARG A 106 -14.99 -13.30 4.43
C ARG A 106 -16.44 -13.67 4.12
N PRO A 107 -16.96 -14.75 4.73
CA PRO A 107 -18.37 -15.08 4.61
C PRO A 107 -19.27 -13.92 5.08
N PRO A 108 -20.46 -13.76 4.49
CA PRO A 108 -21.46 -12.81 4.97
C PRO A 108 -21.73 -13.03 6.47
N VAL A 109 -21.64 -11.94 7.23
CA VAL A 109 -21.91 -11.95 8.67
C VAL A 109 -23.40 -11.79 8.93
N LYS A 110 -23.93 -12.48 9.95
CA LYS A 110 -25.37 -12.45 10.29
C LYS A 110 -25.68 -11.49 11.43
N THR A 111 -24.67 -11.14 12.22
CA THR A 111 -24.82 -10.29 13.40
C THR A 111 -23.79 -9.15 13.43
N GLU A 112 -24.15 -8.05 14.10
CA GLU A 112 -23.25 -6.92 14.30
C GLU A 112 -21.98 -7.31 15.10
N THR A 113 -22.11 -8.25 16.05
CA THR A 113 -20.98 -8.77 16.82
C THR A 113 -19.98 -9.52 15.95
N GLU A 114 -20.46 -10.37 15.03
CA GLU A 114 -19.61 -11.04 14.04
C GLU A 114 -18.94 -10.02 13.12
N ALA A 115 -19.68 -9.01 12.65
CA ALA A 115 -19.14 -7.96 11.80
C ALA A 115 -17.98 -7.22 12.48
N LYS A 116 -18.14 -6.80 13.74
CA LYS A 116 -17.10 -6.15 14.55
C LYS A 116 -15.87 -7.05 14.74
N ARG A 117 -16.07 -8.35 14.99
CA ARG A 117 -14.97 -9.33 15.11
C ARG A 117 -14.19 -9.48 13.81
N THR A 118 -14.87 -9.55 12.67
CA THR A 118 -14.24 -9.61 11.36
C THR A 118 -13.45 -8.34 11.05
N VAL A 119 -14.02 -7.16 11.27
CA VAL A 119 -13.31 -5.88 11.08
C VAL A 119 -12.05 -5.85 11.95
N ALA A 120 -12.14 -6.24 13.23
CA ALA A 120 -10.97 -6.30 14.11
C ALA A 120 -9.88 -7.26 13.59
N ALA A 121 -10.25 -8.40 13.02
CA ALA A 121 -9.32 -9.34 12.40
C ALA A 121 -8.65 -8.77 11.15
N VAL A 122 -9.40 -8.07 10.31
CA VAL A 122 -8.85 -7.38 9.13
C VAL A 122 -7.88 -6.27 9.54
N MET A 123 -8.21 -5.47 10.55
CA MET A 123 -7.29 -4.43 11.04
C MET A 123 -5.98 -5.00 11.60
N ARG A 124 -6.01 -6.20 12.20
CA ARG A 124 -4.78 -6.93 12.58
C ARG A 124 -3.94 -7.27 11.36
N THR A 125 -4.57 -7.83 10.33
CA THR A 125 -3.92 -8.19 9.07
C THR A 125 -3.28 -6.98 8.38
N VAL A 126 -4.01 -5.85 8.29
CA VAL A 126 -3.49 -4.61 7.71
C VAL A 126 -2.35 -4.05 8.56
N GLY A 127 -2.51 -4.05 9.89
CA GLY A 127 -1.47 -3.65 10.83
C GLY A 127 -0.17 -4.43 10.62
N GLU A 128 -0.25 -5.75 10.57
CA GLU A 128 0.88 -6.64 10.31
C GLU A 128 1.55 -6.34 8.96
N ARG A 129 0.77 -6.22 7.88
CA ARG A 129 1.31 -5.91 6.54
C ARG A 129 1.99 -4.54 6.47
N LEU A 130 1.46 -3.55 7.19
CA LEU A 130 2.00 -2.19 7.19
C LEU A 130 3.07 -1.94 8.25
N GLY A 131 3.27 -2.87 9.19
CA GLY A 131 4.17 -2.70 10.35
C GLY A 131 3.62 -1.71 11.40
N ASN A 132 2.30 -1.67 11.58
CA ASN A 132 1.58 -0.80 12.51
C ASN A 132 0.72 -1.62 13.49
N THR A 133 0.26 -1.00 14.59
CA THR A 133 -0.78 -1.62 15.42
C THR A 133 -2.13 -1.62 14.70
N PRO A 134 -3.07 -2.52 15.05
CA PRO A 134 -4.39 -2.55 14.45
C PRO A 134 -5.15 -1.23 14.62
N ALA A 135 -4.98 -0.56 15.76
CA ALA A 135 -5.56 0.75 16.03
C ALA A 135 -5.02 1.82 15.08
N VAL A 136 -3.70 1.86 14.85
CA VAL A 136 -3.08 2.81 13.92
C VAL A 136 -3.46 2.51 12.48
N ALA A 137 -3.54 1.23 12.08
CA ALA A 137 -4.02 0.83 10.77
C ALA A 137 -5.44 1.37 10.51
N ARG A 138 -6.36 1.13 11.45
CA ARG A 138 -7.75 1.60 11.35
C ARG A 138 -7.86 3.13 11.33
N ALA A 139 -7.11 3.83 12.17
CA ALA A 139 -7.25 5.28 12.33
C ALA A 139 -6.52 6.10 11.26
N SER A 140 -5.54 5.54 10.56
CA SER A 140 -4.64 6.34 9.72
C SER A 140 -4.30 5.75 8.36
N TYR A 141 -4.65 4.49 8.08
CA TYR A 141 -4.29 3.81 6.83
C TYR A 141 -5.44 3.11 6.12
N VAL A 142 -6.57 2.90 6.79
CA VAL A 142 -7.76 2.32 6.17
C VAL A 142 -8.85 3.37 6.06
N SER A 143 -9.37 3.58 4.86
CA SER A 143 -10.53 4.44 4.65
C SER A 143 -11.75 3.90 5.41
N PRO A 144 -12.48 4.73 6.17
CA PRO A 144 -13.71 4.30 6.86
C PRO A 144 -14.77 3.81 5.87
N ALA A 145 -14.74 4.29 4.63
CA ALA A 145 -15.66 3.87 3.58
C ALA A 145 -15.71 2.35 3.38
N VAL A 146 -14.57 1.67 3.47
CA VAL A 146 -14.49 0.21 3.33
C VAL A 146 -15.18 -0.49 4.50
N VAL A 147 -15.02 0.02 5.71
CA VAL A 147 -15.64 -0.54 6.92
C VAL A 147 -17.15 -0.29 6.90
N ASP A 148 -17.58 0.94 6.59
CA ASP A 148 -18.99 1.31 6.57
C ASP A 148 -19.76 0.53 5.50
N GLN A 149 -19.18 0.37 4.30
CA GLN A 149 -19.78 -0.44 3.23
C GLN A 149 -19.95 -1.90 3.68
N TYR A 150 -18.93 -2.48 4.32
CA TYR A 150 -19.00 -3.84 4.84
C TYR A 150 -20.09 -4.00 5.92
N LEU A 151 -20.21 -3.04 6.83
CA LEU A 151 -21.27 -3.02 7.84
C LEU A 151 -22.67 -2.84 7.23
N ASP A 152 -22.77 -2.19 6.06
CA ASP A 152 -23.99 -2.12 5.25
C ASP A 152 -24.22 -3.41 4.41
N GLY A 153 -23.43 -4.47 4.59
CA GLY A 153 -23.55 -5.72 3.85
C GLY A 153 -23.00 -5.69 2.43
N ARG A 154 -22.16 -4.70 2.09
CA ARG A 154 -21.51 -4.57 0.77
C ARG A 154 -20.01 -4.75 0.87
N THR A 155 -19.44 -5.50 -0.06
CA THR A 155 -18.01 -5.77 -0.13
C THR A 155 -17.41 -5.28 -1.44
N LEU A 156 -16.11 -5.49 -1.63
CA LEU A 156 -15.44 -5.16 -2.88
C LEU A 156 -16.08 -5.86 -4.10
N ASP A 157 -16.66 -7.05 -3.90
CA ASP A 157 -17.27 -7.85 -4.95
C ASP A 157 -18.47 -7.16 -5.60
N ASP A 158 -19.25 -6.39 -4.83
CA ASP A 158 -20.38 -5.61 -5.33
C ASP A 158 -19.98 -4.47 -6.27
N PHE A 159 -18.70 -4.09 -6.26
CA PHE A 159 -18.15 -2.98 -7.05
C PHE A 159 -17.22 -3.45 -8.16
N ARG A 160 -17.03 -4.76 -8.34
CA ARG A 160 -16.26 -5.29 -9.48
C ARG A 160 -16.95 -4.93 -10.80
N PRO A 161 -16.19 -4.56 -11.84
CA PRO A 161 -16.75 -4.32 -13.17
C PRO A 161 -17.55 -5.53 -13.65
N ARG A 162 -18.79 -5.31 -14.11
CA ARG A 162 -19.70 -6.40 -14.57
C ARG A 162 -19.25 -7.07 -15.87
N HIS A 163 -18.29 -6.49 -16.57
CA HIS A 163 -17.67 -7.06 -17.76
C HIS A 163 -16.17 -7.19 -17.50
N LEU A 164 -15.65 -8.42 -17.57
CA LEU A 164 -14.23 -8.70 -17.56
C LEU A 164 -13.58 -7.94 -18.72
N ARG A 165 -12.90 -6.84 -18.41
CA ARG A 165 -11.99 -6.22 -19.37
C ARG A 165 -10.79 -7.17 -19.47
N ILE A 166 -10.49 -7.66 -20.67
CA ILE A 166 -9.30 -8.48 -20.91
C ILE A 166 -8.08 -7.60 -20.65
N VAL A 167 -7.50 -7.69 -19.45
CA VAL A 167 -6.28 -6.97 -19.08
C VAL A 167 -5.11 -7.62 -19.81
N ARG A 168 -4.53 -6.93 -20.80
CA ARG A 168 -3.25 -7.33 -21.38
C ARG A 168 -2.15 -7.02 -20.36
N ALA A 169 -1.10 -7.84 -20.31
CA ALA A 169 -0.03 -7.84 -19.30
C ALA A 169 0.79 -6.54 -19.15
N ARG A 170 0.39 -5.43 -19.80
CA ARG A 170 1.03 -4.11 -19.76
C ARG A 170 0.03 -2.94 -19.82
N GLU A 171 -1.16 -3.06 -19.23
CA GLU A 171 -1.96 -1.85 -18.99
C GLU A 171 -1.45 -1.14 -17.73
N THR A 172 -0.95 0.08 -17.89
CA THR A 172 -0.59 1.03 -16.81
C THR A 172 -1.83 1.54 -16.05
N GLY A 173 -2.94 0.81 -16.11
CA GLY A 173 -4.19 1.12 -15.45
C GLY A 173 -4.31 0.41 -14.11
N LEU A 174 -5.33 0.81 -13.34
CA LEU A 174 -5.69 0.14 -12.09
C LEU A 174 -6.02 -1.32 -12.34
N ASP A 175 -5.61 -2.22 -11.44
CA ASP A 175 -6.06 -3.61 -11.47
C ASP A 175 -7.56 -3.75 -11.12
N LEU A 176 -8.12 -4.95 -11.21
CA LEU A 176 -9.55 -5.17 -10.97
C LEU A 176 -9.99 -4.82 -9.53
N GLU A 177 -9.14 -5.09 -8.54
CA GLU A 177 -9.42 -4.82 -7.14
C GLU A 177 -9.34 -3.31 -6.87
N GLU A 178 -8.36 -2.64 -7.47
CA GLU A 178 -8.20 -1.20 -7.43
C GLU A 178 -9.36 -0.46 -8.10
N GLN A 179 -9.82 -0.92 -9.27
CA GLN A 179 -11.00 -0.38 -9.95
C GLN A 179 -12.27 -0.53 -9.11
N ALA A 180 -12.46 -1.70 -8.50
CA ALA A 180 -13.57 -1.96 -7.60
C ALA A 180 -13.49 -1.05 -6.36
N LEU A 181 -12.30 -0.84 -5.82
CA LEU A 181 -12.09 0.05 -4.68
C LEU A 181 -12.45 1.50 -5.02
N VAL A 182 -12.01 2.02 -6.17
CA VAL A 182 -12.41 3.37 -6.63
C VAL A 182 -13.94 3.50 -6.68
N SER A 183 -14.61 2.49 -7.22
CA SER A 183 -16.07 2.47 -7.33
C SER A 183 -16.76 2.42 -5.95
N LEU A 184 -16.23 1.62 -5.03
CA LEU A 184 -16.67 1.55 -3.63
C LEU A 184 -16.55 2.90 -2.93
N LEU A 185 -15.40 3.57 -3.07
CA LEU A 185 -15.12 4.87 -2.44
C LEU A 185 -16.05 5.97 -3.00
N ARG A 186 -16.26 5.99 -4.33
CA ARG A 186 -17.20 6.92 -4.99
C ARG A 186 -18.62 6.71 -4.50
N SER A 187 -19.07 5.45 -4.41
CA SER A 187 -20.39 5.10 -3.89
C SER A 187 -20.58 5.59 -2.46
N TRP A 188 -19.60 5.34 -1.58
CA TRP A 188 -19.66 5.81 -0.21
C TRP A 188 -19.75 7.33 -0.14
N ARG A 189 -18.92 8.06 -0.90
CA ARG A 189 -18.94 9.53 -0.94
C ARG A 189 -20.33 10.09 -1.30
N ILE A 190 -20.98 9.50 -2.31
CA ILE A 190 -22.33 9.91 -2.75
C ILE A 190 -23.36 9.65 -1.65
N ARG A 191 -23.30 8.49 -0.99
CA ARG A 191 -24.24 8.17 0.10
C ARG A 191 -24.03 9.04 1.33
N SER A 192 -22.79 9.29 1.71
CA SER A 192 -22.45 10.15 2.85
C SER A 192 -22.92 11.59 2.62
N ALA A 193 -22.76 12.12 1.40
CA ALA A 193 -23.29 13.43 1.04
C ALA A 193 -24.83 13.49 1.14
N ARG A 194 -25.54 12.44 0.69
CA ARG A 194 -27.01 12.36 0.77
C ARG A 194 -27.54 12.24 2.20
N LYS A 195 -26.80 11.63 3.12
CA LYS A 195 -27.18 11.52 4.53
C LYS A 195 -26.98 12.84 5.30
N ALA A 196 -26.14 13.74 4.78
CA ALA A 196 -25.80 15.01 5.42
C ALA A 196 -26.66 16.19 4.93
N ALA A 197 -27.42 16.00 3.84
CA ALA A 197 -28.40 16.93 3.31
C ALA A 197 -29.79 16.65 3.89
#